data_AF-A0A1H7PHN0-F1
#
_entry.id   AF-A0A1H7PHN0-F1
#
_cell.length_a   1.000
_cell.length_b   1.000
_cell.length_c   1.000
_cell.angle_alpha   90.00
_cell.angle_beta   90.00
_cell.angle_gamma   90.00
#
_symmetry.space_group_name_H-M   'P 1'
#
loop_
_entity.id
_entity.type
_entity.pdbx_description
1 polymer ?
#
loop_
_entity_poly.entity_id
_entity_poly.type
_entity_poly.pdbx_seq_one_letter_code
_entity_poly.pdbx_strand_id
1 'polypeptide(L)' 'MKLKHFIILLFISFLLYFTAAVFKIQHWPGASNLLMAAWIINILAIVGILYKLVTHPKIKNFLNW' A
#
# COMPACT_ATOMS: atom_id res chain seq x y z
N MET A 1 -15.04 2.59 1.04
CA MET A 1 -14.15 3.31 0.11
C MET A 1 -14.22 2.73 -1.30
N LYS A 2 -14.15 3.54 -2.36
CA LYS A 2 -14.02 3.06 -3.76
C LYS A 2 -12.59 2.55 -4.02
N LEU A 3 -12.39 1.64 -4.98
CA LEU A 3 -11.07 1.06 -5.31
C LEU A 3 -9.99 2.13 -5.53
N LYS A 4 -10.36 3.24 -6.18
CA LYS A 4 -9.50 4.41 -6.39
C LYS A 4 -8.81 4.94 -5.13
N HIS A 5 -9.42 4.85 -3.95
CA HIS A 5 -8.79 5.33 -2.73
C HIS A 5 -7.63 4.44 -2.30
N PHE A 6 -7.76 3.13 -2.47
CA PHE A 6 -6.66 2.21 -2.18
C PHE A 6 -5.52 2.35 -3.18
N ILE A 7 -5.83 2.67 -4.45
CA ILE A 7 -4.81 2.99 -5.46
C ILE A 7 -4.05 4.27 -5.09
N ILE A 8 -4.78 5.31 -4.65
CA ILE A 8 -4.16 6.56 -4.18
C ILE A 8 -3.28 6.31 -2.95
N LEU A 9 -3.76 5.52 -1.98
CA LEU A 9 -2.97 5.13 -0.80
C LEU A 9 -1.71 4.36 -1.18
N LEU A 10 -1.79 3.47 -2.17
CA LEU A 10 -0.64 2.73 -2.68
C LEU A 10 0.40 3.68 -3.27
N PHE A 11 -0.03 4.66 -4.08
CA PHE A 11 0.85 5.68 -4.64
C PHE A 11 1.52 6.53 -3.55
N ILE A 12 0.76 6.97 -2.55
CA ILE A 12 1.28 7.73 -1.41
C ILE A 12 2.30 6.89 -0.61
N SER A 13 2.00 5.61 -0.35
CA SER A 13 2.91 4.72 0.36
C SER A 13 4.25 4.56 -0.37
N PHE A 14 4.22 4.53 -1.71
CA PHE A 14 5.40 4.43 -2.54
C PHE A 14 6.28 5.69 -2.46
N LEU A 15 5.65 6.87 -2.51
CA LEU A 15 6.35 8.15 -2.31
C LEU A 15 6.99 8.22 -0.92
N LEU A 16 6.26 7.84 0.12
CA LEU A 16 6.79 7.80 1.49
C LEU A 16 7.96 6.82 1.63
N TYR A 17 7.87 5.66 0.98
CA TYR A 17 8.93 4.67 0.97
C TYR A 17 10.21 5.22 0.33
N PHE A 18 10.09 5.88 -0.83
CA PHE A 18 11.23 6.53 -1.49
C PHE A 18 11.87 7.59 -0.60
N THR A 19 11.08 8.47 -0.01
CA THR A 19 11.57 9.50 0.92
C THR A 19 12.27 8.88 2.13
N ALA A 20 11.67 7.84 2.72
CA ALA A 20 12.27 7.12 3.85
C ALA A 20 13.58 6.42 3.48
N ALA A 21 13.68 5.86 2.28
CA ALA A 21 14.90 5.24 1.78
C ALA A 21 16.03 6.28 1.62
N VAL A 22 15.72 7.45 1.05
CA VAL A 22 16.68 8.57 0.95
C VAL A 22 17.14 9.00 2.34
N PHE A 23 16.22 9.19 3.29
CA PHE A 23 16.56 9.55 4.67
C PHE A 23 17.42 8.48 5.36
N LYS A 24 17.20 7.21 5.04
CA LYS A 24 17.98 6.09 5.58
C LYS A 24 19.41 6.09 5.06
N ILE A 25 19.61 6.40 3.77
CA ILE A 25 20.94 6.57 3.17
C ILE A 25 21.66 7.77 3.81
N GLN A 26 20.95 8.87 4.04
CA GLN A 26 21.48 10.08 4.68
C GLN A 26 21.67 9.93 6.20
N HIS A 27 21.32 8.79 6.81
CA HIS A 27 21.37 8.53 8.25
C HIS A 27 20.55 9.51 9.10
N TRP A 28 19.47 10.06 8.54
CA TRP A 28 18.60 10.97 9.27
C TRP A 28 17.87 10.24 10.41
N PRO A 29 17.72 10.89 11.58
CA PRO A 29 16.99 10.31 12.70
C PRO A 29 15.53 10.05 12.30
N GLY A 30 15.01 8.88 12.67
CA GLY A 30 13.62 8.49 12.38
C GLY A 30 13.38 7.91 10.99
N ALA A 31 14.40 7.77 10.13
CA ALA A 31 14.25 7.16 8.80
C ALA A 31 13.65 5.75 8.86
N SER A 32 14.08 4.92 9.82
CA SER A 32 13.54 3.58 10.02
C SER A 32 12.06 3.60 10.43
N ASN A 33 11.64 4.56 11.26
CA ASN A 33 10.25 4.72 11.67
C ASN A 33 9.38 5.14 10.48
N LEU A 34 9.86 6.09 9.66
CA LEU A 34 9.16 6.52 8.44
C LEU A 34 9.03 5.36 7.44
N LEU A 35 10.08 4.56 7.27
CA LEU A 35 10.08 3.39 6.39
C LEU A 35 9.06 2.34 6.87
N MET A 36 9.00 2.08 8.18
CA MET A 36 8.01 1.17 8.77
C MET A 36 6.58 1.68 8.57
N ALA A 37 6.34 2.97 8.76
CA ALA A 37 5.03 3.58 8.52
C ALA A 37 4.61 3.46 7.04
N ALA A 38 5.53 3.72 6.11
CA ALA A 38 5.28 3.55 4.67
C ALA A 38 4.90 2.10 4.33
N TRP A 39 5.58 1.12 4.92
CA TRP A 39 5.28 -0.31 4.77
C TRP A 39 3.88 -0.67 5.28
N ILE A 40 3.48 -0.18 6.46
CA ILE A 40 2.15 -0.43 7.03
C ILE A 40 1.07 0.09 6.08
N ILE A 41 1.22 1.31 5.58
CA ILE A 41 0.26 1.92 4.63
C ILE A 41 0.21 1.10 3.33
N ASN A 42 1.36 0.64 2.84
CA ASN A 42 1.44 -0.17 1.63
C ASN A 42 0.68 -1.50 1.77
N ILE A 43 0.89 -2.22 2.88
CA ILE A 43 0.19 -3.47 3.17
C ILE A 43 -1.32 -3.24 3.23
N LEU A 44 -1.78 -2.21 3.95
CA LEU A 44 -3.20 -1.88 4.05
C LEU A 44 -3.82 -1.55 2.69
N ALA A 45 -3.08 -0.84 1.82
CA ALA A 45 -3.53 -0.52 0.47
C ALA A 45 -3.66 -1.78 -0.40
N ILE A 46 -2.65 -2.67 -0.39
CA ILE A 46 -2.65 -3.92 -1.15
C ILE A 46 -3.77 -4.85 -0.67
N VAL A 47 -3.89 -5.05 0.65
CA VAL A 47 -4.94 -5.89 1.24
C VAL A 47 -6.33 -5.35 0.87
N GLY A 48 -6.53 -4.03 0.93
CA GLY A 48 -7.78 -3.40 0.53
C GLY A 48 -8.12 -3.56 -0.95
N ILE A 49 -7.12 -3.51 -1.84
CA ILE A 49 -7.26 -3.79 -3.28
C ILE A 49 -7.65 -5.25 -3.49
N LEU A 50 -6.91 -6.19 -2.89
CA LEU A 50 -7.17 -7.62 -3.02
C LEU A 50 -8.57 -7.99 -2.51
N TYR A 51 -8.96 -7.48 -1.34
CA TYR A 51 -10.30 -7.69 -0.81
C TYR A 51 -11.38 -7.21 -1.78
N LYS A 52 -11.22 -5.99 -2.33
CA LYS A 52 -12.12 -5.43 -3.34
C LYS A 52 -12.18 -6.26 -4.62
N LEU A 53 -11.03 -6.79 -5.04
CA LEU A 53 -10.87 -7.56 -6.26
C LEU A 53 -11.57 -8.93 -6.13
N VAL A 54 -11.29 -9.67 -5.07
CA VAL A 54 -11.89 -10.98 -4.81
C VAL A 54 -13.40 -10.89 -4.58
N THR A 55 -13.88 -9.82 -3.94
CA THR A 55 -15.32 -9.60 -3.72
C THR A 55 -16.07 -9.17 -4.99
N HIS A 56 -15.36 -8.87 -6.09
CA HIS A 56 -16.01 -8.45 -7.32
C HIS A 56 -16.73 -9.63 -8.00
N PRO A 57 -18.00 -9.49 -8.42
CA PRO A 57 -18.84 -10.61 -8.88
C PRO A 57 -18.24 -11.37 -10.07
N LYS A 58 -17.58 -10.66 -11.01
CA LYS A 58 -16.87 -11.32 -12.13
C LYS A 58 -15.73 -12.22 -11.67
N ILE A 59 -15.00 -11.83 -10.62
CA ILE A 59 -13.82 -12.57 -10.14
C ILE A 59 -14.27 -13.73 -9.28
N LYS A 60 -15.32 -13.55 -8.49
CA LYS A 60 -15.98 -14.65 -7.78
C LYS A 60 -16.43 -15.75 -8.75
N ASN A 61 -17.10 -15.36 -9.84
CA ASN A 61 -17.53 -16.31 -10.87
C ASN A 61 -16.36 -16.99 -11.60
N PHE A 62 -15.24 -16.29 -11.82
CA PHE A 62 -14.03 -16.87 -12.42
C PHE A 62 -13.33 -17.87 -11.49
N LEU A 63 -13.33 -17.60 -10.18
CA LEU A 63 -12.70 -18.45 -9.17
C LEU A 63 -13.51 -19.72 -8.85
N ASN A 64 -14.63 -19.97 -9.53
CA ASN A 64 -15.54 -21.09 -9.28
C ASN A 64 -15.89 -21.26 -7.78
N TRP A 65 -16.13 -20.13 -7.10
CA TRP A 65 -16.49 -20.09 -5.68
C TRP A 65 -17.82 -19.38 -5.43
#